data_AF-A0A7S0YZF2-F1
#
_entry.id   AF-A0A7S0YZF2-F1
#
_cell.length_a   1.000
_cell.length_b   1.000
_cell.length_c   1.000
_cell.angle_alpha   90.00
_cell.angle_beta   90.00
_cell.angle_gamma   90.00
#
_symmetry.space_group_name_H-M   'P 1'
#
loop_
_entity.id
_entity.type
_entity.pdbx_description
1 polymer ?
#
loop_
_entity_poly.entity_id
_entity_poly.type
_entity_poly.pdbx_seq_one_letter_code
_entity_poly.pdbx_strand_id
1 'polypeptide(L)'
;KFKDVLKSFMESEKFWIQQRIGEKKEVLPFEWIFFTFKNWKWSMENNIKLFPIKTSNVQKIAKKFYNKWRDIKIKKIVINCCVGESSDRLTNAARVLDNLARQTPVFSKSKLTIRSWGIRRNEKIACHYTLRGKKAHILLERGLKAKGFELNQRNFSDTGNFGFGINEHIDLGVNFDTSTGIFGMDFFIVLGRAGERTLKRKRRRSKIGKTHKIKKTDAIWWFQKYYGEVIGGFE
;
A
#
# COMPACT_ATOMS: atom_id res chain seq x y z
N LYS A 1 40.79 21.17 -27.67
CA LYS A 1 40.46 20.18 -28.73
C LYS A 1 39.26 19.28 -28.40
N PHE A 2 39.17 18.53 -27.29
CA PHE A 2 37.95 17.74 -26.95
C PHE A 2 36.79 18.59 -26.40
N LYS A 3 37.10 19.64 -25.62
CA LYS A 3 36.11 20.61 -25.11
C LYS A 3 35.44 21.44 -26.24
N ASP A 4 36.17 21.70 -27.32
CA ASP A 4 35.68 22.50 -28.45
C ASP A 4 34.73 21.69 -29.35
N VAL A 5 34.96 20.38 -29.47
CA VAL A 5 34.05 19.45 -30.16
C VAL A 5 32.73 19.28 -29.38
N LEU A 6 32.79 19.20 -28.05
CA LEU A 6 31.59 19.14 -27.19
C LEU A 6 30.78 20.44 -27.20
N LYS A 7 31.44 21.59 -27.31
CA LYS A 7 30.78 22.90 -27.40
C LYS A 7 30.10 23.09 -28.76
N SER A 8 30.75 22.66 -29.84
CA SER A 8 30.20 22.67 -31.21
C SER A 8 29.02 21.71 -31.38
N PHE A 9 29.00 20.57 -30.67
CA PHE A 9 27.87 19.63 -30.66
C PHE A 9 26.67 20.12 -29.84
N MET A 10 26.92 20.91 -28.79
CA MET A 10 25.87 21.52 -27.96
C MET A 10 25.26 22.80 -28.58
N GLU A 11 26.00 23.48 -29.45
CA GLU A 11 25.54 24.67 -30.19
C GLU A 11 24.75 24.32 -31.46
N SER A 12 24.88 23.10 -32.00
CA SER A 12 24.20 22.69 -33.24
C SER A 12 22.74 22.23 -33.08
N GLU A 13 22.22 22.05 -31.86
CA GLU A 13 20.82 21.66 -31.60
C GLU A 13 19.86 22.85 -31.37
N LYS A 14 20.29 24.09 -31.68
CA LYS A 14 19.42 25.26 -31.70
C LYS A 14 19.13 25.72 -33.14
N PHE A 15 18.29 24.99 -33.87
CA PHE A 15 17.27 25.54 -34.79
C PHE A 15 16.69 24.41 -35.66
N TRP A 16 15.46 23.97 -35.34
CA TRP A 16 14.43 23.76 -36.36
C TRP A 16 13.09 24.06 -35.71
N ILE A 17 12.49 25.16 -36.15
CA ILE A 17 11.14 25.62 -35.83
C ILE A 17 10.18 24.90 -36.76
N GLN A 18 9.10 24.32 -36.23
CA GLN A 18 7.83 24.33 -36.95
C GLN A 18 6.64 24.29 -35.98
N GLN A 19 5.86 25.39 -35.97
CA GLN A 19 4.49 25.39 -35.47
C GLN A 19 3.63 24.53 -36.41
N ARG A 20 3.06 23.44 -35.88
CA ARG A 20 1.67 23.09 -36.17
C ARG A 20 1.09 22.29 -35.00
N ILE A 21 -0.04 22.79 -34.52
CA ILE A 21 -0.89 22.28 -33.45
C ILE A 21 -1.21 20.79 -33.71
N GLY A 22 -0.91 19.93 -32.74
CA GLY A 22 -1.41 18.54 -32.71
C GLY A 22 -0.36 17.53 -32.27
N GLU A 23 -0.70 16.74 -31.25
CA GLU A 23 0.00 15.54 -30.78
C GLU A 23 1.24 15.74 -29.89
N LYS A 24 0.96 15.89 -28.58
CA LYS A 24 1.91 15.67 -27.49
C LYS A 24 2.55 14.27 -27.60
N LYS A 25 3.86 14.20 -27.84
CA LYS A 25 4.71 13.06 -27.46
C LYS A 25 5.72 13.52 -26.39
N GLU A 26 5.87 12.65 -25.41
CA GLU A 26 6.47 12.85 -24.09
C GLU A 26 8.00 13.00 -24.15
N VAL A 27 8.56 13.91 -23.34
CA VAL A 27 10.00 14.05 -23.09
C VAL A 27 10.31 13.42 -21.73
N LEU A 28 11.33 12.54 -21.66
CA LEU A 28 11.77 11.95 -20.40
C LEU A 28 12.48 13.00 -19.51
N PRO A 29 12.38 12.93 -18.16
CA PRO A 29 13.00 13.90 -17.26
C PRO A 29 14.53 13.92 -17.36
N PHE A 30 15.13 15.12 -17.33
CA PHE A 30 16.57 15.37 -17.45
C PHE A 30 17.43 14.60 -16.42
N GLU A 31 16.87 14.31 -15.24
CA GLU A 31 17.51 13.53 -14.17
C GLU A 31 17.81 12.08 -14.59
N TRP A 32 16.98 11.51 -15.47
CA TRP A 32 17.17 10.13 -15.97
C TRP A 32 18.35 10.02 -16.93
N ILE A 33 18.62 11.06 -17.72
CA ILE A 33 19.76 11.11 -18.64
C ILE A 33 21.07 11.13 -17.83
N PHE A 34 21.12 11.95 -16.78
CA PHE A 34 22.30 12.05 -15.92
C PHE A 34 22.59 10.74 -15.18
N PHE A 35 21.57 10.02 -14.73
CA PHE A 35 21.71 8.72 -14.07
C PHE A 35 22.27 7.65 -15.02
N THR A 36 21.83 7.63 -16.29
CA THR A 36 22.36 6.70 -17.30
C THR A 36 23.83 6.97 -17.65
N PHE A 37 24.23 8.24 -17.71
CA PHE A 37 25.61 8.62 -18.04
C PHE A 37 26.60 8.29 -16.91
N LYS A 38 26.18 8.49 -15.64
CA LYS A 38 27.00 8.19 -14.47
C LYS A 38 27.23 6.69 -14.29
N ASN A 39 26.20 5.87 -14.51
CA ASN A 39 26.31 4.40 -14.48
C ASN A 39 27.12 3.84 -15.66
N TRP A 40 27.05 4.46 -16.83
CA TRP A 40 27.83 4.05 -18.00
C TRP A 40 29.33 4.31 -17.79
N LYS A 41 29.69 5.47 -17.24
CA LYS A 41 31.08 5.82 -16.92
C LYS A 41 31.70 4.88 -15.87
N TRP A 42 30.96 4.58 -14.80
CA TRP A 42 31.39 3.63 -13.76
C TRP A 42 31.55 2.19 -14.28
N SER A 43 30.72 1.78 -15.26
CA SER A 43 30.84 0.45 -15.88
C SER A 43 32.04 0.32 -16.82
N MET A 44 32.42 1.39 -17.50
CA MET A 44 33.63 1.41 -18.36
C MET A 44 34.91 1.30 -17.50
N GLU A 45 34.91 1.84 -16.29
CA GLU A 45 36.05 1.82 -15.37
C GLU A 45 36.28 0.45 -14.70
N ASN A 46 35.25 -0.40 -14.58
CA ASN A 46 35.34 -1.66 -13.80
C ASN A 46 35.34 -2.95 -14.63
N ASN A 47 35.30 -2.87 -15.97
CA ASN A 47 35.35 -4.02 -16.90
C ASN A 47 34.36 -5.17 -16.57
N ILE A 48 33.21 -4.85 -15.97
CA ILE A 48 32.12 -5.78 -15.70
C ILE A 48 31.16 -5.73 -16.89
N LYS A 49 30.85 -6.88 -17.51
CA LYS A 49 29.82 -6.99 -18.55
C LYS A 49 28.45 -6.58 -17.97
N LEU A 50 28.03 -5.35 -18.22
CA LEU A 50 26.62 -4.96 -18.08
C LEU A 50 25.81 -5.77 -19.09
N PHE A 51 25.01 -6.73 -18.60
CA PHE A 51 23.94 -7.28 -19.43
C PHE A 51 23.00 -6.14 -19.84
N PRO A 52 22.80 -5.90 -21.15
CA PRO A 52 21.88 -4.85 -21.59
C PRO A 52 20.47 -5.25 -21.16
N ILE A 53 19.93 -4.56 -20.15
CA ILE A 53 18.50 -4.66 -19.86
C ILE A 53 17.80 -4.15 -21.11
N LYS A 54 17.17 -5.04 -21.88
CA LYS A 54 16.48 -4.69 -23.14
C LYS A 54 15.61 -3.44 -22.91
N THR A 55 15.88 -2.36 -23.64
CA THR A 55 15.23 -1.04 -23.56
C THR A 55 13.69 -1.12 -23.64
N SER A 56 13.17 -2.18 -24.27
CA SER A 56 11.75 -2.50 -24.35
C SER A 56 11.08 -2.82 -22.99
N ASN A 57 11.82 -3.37 -22.03
CA ASN A 57 11.31 -3.62 -20.67
C ASN A 57 11.20 -2.33 -19.88
N VAL A 58 12.15 -1.41 -20.04
CA VAL A 58 12.16 -0.11 -19.36
C VAL A 58 11.01 0.78 -19.84
N GLN A 59 10.78 0.84 -21.15
CA GLN A 59 9.64 1.57 -21.73
C GLN A 59 8.28 0.97 -21.33
N LYS A 60 8.17 -0.37 -21.24
CA LYS A 60 6.96 -1.05 -20.72
C LYS A 60 6.70 -0.72 -19.25
N ILE A 61 7.74 -0.63 -18.44
CA ILE A 61 7.64 -0.26 -17.02
C ILE A 61 7.17 1.19 -16.89
N ALA A 62 7.79 2.14 -17.59
CA ALA A 62 7.40 3.56 -17.59
C ALA A 62 5.93 3.76 -18.05
N LYS A 63 5.51 3.10 -19.13
CA LYS A 63 4.13 3.18 -19.66
C LYS A 63 3.09 2.55 -18.72
N LYS A 64 3.51 1.57 -17.89
CA LYS A 64 2.68 0.97 -16.84
C LYS A 64 2.44 1.93 -15.67
N PHE A 65 3.40 2.80 -15.37
CA PHE A 65 3.30 3.83 -14.32
C PHE A 65 2.52 5.08 -14.75
N TYR A 66 2.42 5.37 -16.04
CA TYR A 66 1.65 6.52 -16.53
C TYR A 66 0.12 6.31 -16.53
N ASN A 67 -0.34 5.06 -16.46
CA ASN A 67 -1.77 4.76 -16.55
C ASN A 67 -2.49 5.01 -15.21
N LYS A 68 -3.25 6.11 -15.14
CA LYS A 68 -4.13 6.52 -14.02
C LYS A 68 -5.02 5.38 -13.47
N TRP A 69 -5.44 4.43 -14.29
CA TRP A 69 -6.29 3.31 -13.85
C TRP A 69 -5.52 2.20 -13.12
N ARG A 70 -4.18 2.22 -13.17
CA ARG A 70 -3.30 1.29 -12.44
C ARG A 70 -2.85 1.81 -11.08
N ASP A 71 -3.23 3.04 -10.72
CA ASP A 71 -2.96 3.60 -9.42
C ASP A 71 -3.55 2.74 -8.30
N ILE A 72 -2.74 2.49 -7.29
CA ILE A 72 -3.11 1.72 -6.11
C ILE A 72 -3.83 2.64 -5.13
N LYS A 73 -4.97 2.18 -4.63
CA LYS A 73 -5.80 2.91 -3.67
C LYS A 73 -6.14 2.02 -2.48
N ILE A 74 -6.39 2.65 -1.34
CA ILE A 74 -6.95 1.95 -0.18
C ILE A 74 -8.43 1.66 -0.49
N LYS A 75 -8.79 0.38 -0.43
CA LYS A 75 -10.14 -0.10 -0.75
C LYS A 75 -11.02 -0.16 0.49
N LYS A 76 -10.45 -0.66 1.58
CA LYS A 76 -11.05 -0.70 2.90
C LYS A 76 -9.97 -0.95 3.94
N ILE A 77 -10.25 -0.55 5.15
CA ILE A 77 -9.52 -0.96 6.34
C ILE A 77 -10.49 -1.78 7.18
N VAL A 78 -10.02 -2.92 7.64
CA VAL A 78 -10.74 -3.80 8.56
C VAL A 78 -10.02 -3.69 9.88
N ILE A 79 -10.78 -3.41 10.94
CA ILE A 79 -10.26 -3.41 12.29
C ILE A 79 -10.95 -4.49 13.06
N ASN A 80 -10.15 -5.30 13.74
CA ASN A 80 -10.58 -6.48 14.44
C ASN A 80 -10.09 -6.40 15.88
N CYS A 81 -11.02 -6.60 16.82
CA CYS A 81 -10.71 -6.80 18.22
C CYS A 81 -11.25 -8.18 18.60
N CYS A 82 -10.35 -9.09 18.95
CA CYS A 82 -10.69 -10.44 19.37
C CYS A 82 -10.41 -10.58 20.86
N VAL A 83 -11.47 -10.72 21.66
CA VAL A 83 -11.36 -10.79 23.14
C VAL A 83 -11.26 -12.24 23.61
N GLY A 84 -11.88 -13.18 22.89
CA GLY A 84 -11.84 -14.60 23.25
C GLY A 84 -13.01 -15.09 24.09
N GLU A 85 -13.92 -14.20 24.50
CA GLU A 85 -15.04 -14.50 25.40
C GLU A 85 -16.31 -13.71 25.02
N SER A 86 -17.50 -14.22 25.37
CA SER A 86 -18.79 -13.52 25.17
C SER A 86 -19.21 -12.61 26.34
N SER A 87 -18.25 -12.23 27.18
CA SER A 87 -18.47 -11.47 28.41
C SER A 87 -18.71 -9.97 28.15
N ASP A 88 -18.89 -9.20 29.22
CA ASP A 88 -18.99 -7.73 29.21
C ASP A 88 -17.78 -7.05 28.58
N ARG A 89 -16.61 -7.69 28.60
CA ARG A 89 -15.44 -7.20 27.88
C ARG A 89 -15.68 -7.06 26.38
N LEU A 90 -16.49 -7.93 25.77
CA LEU A 90 -16.82 -7.83 24.35
C LEU A 90 -17.76 -6.65 24.07
N THR A 91 -18.68 -6.34 24.98
CA THR A 91 -19.56 -5.18 24.84
C THR A 91 -18.79 -3.87 25.04
N ASN A 92 -17.82 -3.85 25.95
CA ASN A 92 -16.90 -2.74 26.13
C ASN A 92 -15.97 -2.53 24.93
N ALA A 93 -15.40 -3.59 24.38
CA ALA A 93 -14.62 -3.51 23.14
C ALA A 93 -15.46 -2.93 21.98
N ALA A 94 -16.74 -3.31 21.89
CA ALA A 94 -17.65 -2.75 20.90
C ALA A 94 -17.89 -1.23 21.10
N ARG A 95 -17.99 -0.76 22.35
CA ARG A 95 -18.10 0.68 22.65
C ARG A 95 -16.84 1.45 22.22
N VAL A 96 -15.65 0.91 22.47
CA VAL A 96 -14.39 1.50 22.01
C VAL A 96 -14.34 1.61 20.49
N LEU A 97 -14.74 0.55 19.77
CA LEU A 97 -14.82 0.56 18.31
C LEU A 97 -15.82 1.59 17.78
N ASP A 98 -16.97 1.74 18.45
CA ASP A 98 -18.00 2.70 18.06
C ASP A 98 -17.52 4.14 18.25
N ASN A 99 -16.86 4.44 19.37
CA ASN A 99 -16.26 5.76 19.63
C ASN A 99 -15.21 6.13 18.56
N LEU A 100 -14.42 5.15 18.11
CA LEU A 100 -13.37 5.36 17.12
C LEU A 100 -13.92 5.63 15.70
N ALA A 101 -14.92 4.87 15.25
CA ALA A 101 -15.41 4.90 13.87
C ALA A 101 -16.72 5.70 13.68
N ARG A 102 -17.44 5.98 14.78
CA ARG A 102 -18.85 6.41 14.81
C ARG A 102 -19.72 5.52 13.92
N GLN A 103 -19.59 4.22 14.12
CA GLN A 103 -20.25 3.17 13.36
C GLN A 103 -20.47 1.96 14.26
N THR A 104 -21.67 1.42 14.23
CA THR A 104 -22.02 0.20 14.96
C THR A 104 -21.16 -0.97 14.46
N PRO A 105 -20.33 -1.58 15.31
CA PRO A 105 -19.47 -2.68 14.87
C PRO A 105 -20.25 -4.00 14.80
N VAL A 106 -19.72 -4.97 14.06
CA VAL A 106 -20.35 -6.27 13.84
C VAL A 106 -19.69 -7.32 14.72
N PHE A 107 -20.52 -8.04 15.48
CA PHE A 107 -20.06 -9.16 16.30
C PHE A 107 -19.85 -10.43 15.46
N SER A 108 -18.67 -11.00 15.58
CA SER A 108 -18.29 -12.28 14.98
C SER A 108 -18.60 -13.43 15.91
N LYS A 109 -19.22 -14.48 15.36
CA LYS A 109 -19.55 -15.71 16.08
C LYS A 109 -18.46 -16.77 15.89
N SER A 110 -18.33 -17.64 16.88
CA SER A 110 -17.49 -18.82 16.82
C SER A 110 -18.02 -19.83 15.81
N LYS A 111 -17.11 -20.49 15.09
CA LYS A 111 -17.47 -21.57 14.17
C LYS A 111 -17.51 -22.94 14.86
N LEU A 112 -16.61 -23.16 15.81
CA LEU A 112 -16.36 -24.43 16.49
C LEU A 112 -16.36 -24.23 18.01
N THR A 113 -16.65 -25.31 18.73
CA THR A 113 -16.44 -25.38 20.19
C THR A 113 -15.00 -25.82 20.44
N ILE A 114 -14.24 -25.04 21.20
CA ILE A 114 -12.84 -25.33 21.53
C ILE A 114 -12.68 -25.18 23.04
N ARG A 115 -12.58 -26.30 23.76
CA ARG A 115 -12.55 -26.33 25.23
C ARG A 115 -11.30 -25.67 25.81
N SER A 116 -10.15 -25.77 25.14
CA SER A 116 -8.90 -25.15 25.58
C SER A 116 -8.98 -23.62 25.63
N TRP A 117 -9.81 -23.01 24.78
CA TRP A 117 -10.02 -21.56 24.76
C TRP A 117 -11.28 -21.13 25.52
N GLY A 118 -12.04 -22.07 26.09
CA GLY A 118 -13.29 -21.76 26.79
C GLY A 118 -14.46 -21.34 25.88
N ILE A 119 -14.36 -21.59 24.58
CA ILE A 119 -15.31 -21.09 23.57
C ILE A 119 -16.34 -22.16 23.19
N ARG A 120 -17.62 -21.80 23.15
CA ARG A 120 -18.71 -22.63 22.60
C ARG A 120 -19.11 -22.20 21.20
N ARG A 121 -19.71 -23.10 20.42
CA ARG A 121 -20.19 -22.83 19.04
C ARG A 121 -21.26 -21.73 19.01
N ASN A 122 -21.20 -20.87 17.99
CA ASN A 122 -22.10 -19.72 17.76
C ASN A 122 -22.07 -18.61 18.83
N GLU A 123 -21.17 -18.72 19.80
CA GLU A 123 -20.90 -17.70 20.79
C GLU A 123 -20.24 -16.47 20.14
N LYS A 124 -20.54 -15.26 20.61
CA LYS A 124 -19.89 -14.04 20.11
C LYS A 124 -18.54 -13.88 20.78
N ILE A 125 -17.48 -13.70 20.00
CA ILE A 125 -16.08 -13.68 20.53
C ILE A 125 -15.34 -12.40 20.18
N ALA A 126 -15.60 -11.89 18.99
CA ALA A 126 -14.83 -10.80 18.42
C ALA A 126 -15.78 -9.75 17.86
N CYS A 127 -15.26 -8.53 17.77
CA CYS A 127 -15.95 -7.40 17.21
C CYS A 127 -15.07 -6.78 16.13
N HIS A 128 -15.66 -6.51 14.97
CA HIS A 128 -14.92 -5.92 13.86
C HIS A 128 -15.74 -4.87 13.15
N TYR A 129 -15.07 -3.94 12.49
CA TYR A 129 -15.70 -3.01 11.59
C TYR A 129 -14.88 -2.81 10.33
N THR A 130 -15.52 -2.27 9.30
CA THR A 130 -14.85 -1.98 8.03
C THR A 130 -15.06 -0.54 7.61
N LEU A 131 -13.98 0.23 7.51
CA LEU A 131 -14.00 1.60 7.03
C LEU A 131 -13.59 1.69 5.57
N ARG A 132 -14.13 2.72 4.90
CA ARG A 132 -13.85 3.07 3.51
C ARG A 132 -13.83 4.58 3.35
N GLY A 133 -13.23 5.06 2.27
CA GLY A 133 -13.19 6.49 1.95
C GLY A 133 -12.40 7.31 2.98
N LYS A 134 -12.83 8.54 3.23
CA LYS A 134 -12.11 9.52 4.07
C LYS A 134 -11.83 9.01 5.49
N LYS A 135 -12.81 8.35 6.13
CA LYS A 135 -12.66 7.79 7.48
C LYS A 135 -11.51 6.78 7.56
N ALA A 136 -11.31 5.98 6.51
CA ALA A 136 -10.21 5.01 6.46
C ALA A 136 -8.85 5.69 6.40
N HIS A 137 -8.70 6.79 5.65
CA HIS A 137 -7.43 7.51 5.56
C HIS A 137 -7.02 8.13 6.90
N ILE A 138 -7.96 8.83 7.56
CA ILE A 138 -7.73 9.45 8.87
C ILE A 138 -7.27 8.40 9.88
N LEU A 139 -7.94 7.24 9.88
CA LEU A 139 -7.64 6.22 10.86
C LEU A 139 -6.35 5.46 10.56
N LEU A 140 -6.02 5.26 9.28
CA LEU A 140 -4.74 4.67 8.89
C LEU A 140 -3.58 5.54 9.36
N GLU A 141 -3.69 6.85 9.18
CA GLU A 141 -2.68 7.81 9.62
C GLU A 141 -2.47 7.76 11.13
N ARG A 142 -3.57 7.72 11.90
CA ARG A 142 -3.50 7.52 13.37
C ARG A 142 -2.85 6.21 13.75
N GLY A 143 -3.22 5.10 13.10
CA GLY A 143 -2.67 3.78 13.39
C GLY A 143 -1.19 3.67 13.01
N LEU A 144 -0.77 4.28 11.90
CA LEU A 144 0.64 4.32 11.50
C LEU A 144 1.46 5.22 12.41
N LYS A 145 0.90 6.33 12.90
CA LYS A 145 1.55 7.19 13.91
C LYS A 145 1.85 6.41 15.18
N ALA A 146 0.92 5.57 15.65
CA ALA A 146 1.15 4.68 16.80
C ALA A 146 2.30 3.67 16.59
N LYS A 147 2.60 3.34 15.32
CA LYS A 147 3.73 2.47 14.94
C LYS A 147 4.98 3.22 14.49
N GLY A 148 5.02 4.55 14.58
CA GLY A 148 6.16 5.35 14.14
C GLY A 148 6.37 5.36 12.62
N PHE A 149 5.34 5.05 11.82
CA PHE A 149 5.40 4.93 10.35
C PHE A 149 6.33 3.83 9.81
N GLU A 150 6.75 2.91 10.68
CA GLU A 150 7.61 1.78 10.32
C GLU A 150 6.79 0.50 10.21
N LEU A 151 7.02 -0.28 9.15
CA LEU A 151 6.43 -1.61 8.99
C LEU A 151 7.47 -2.61 8.51
N ASN A 152 7.41 -3.83 9.02
CA ASN A 152 8.29 -4.89 8.54
C ASN A 152 7.81 -5.43 7.18
N GLN A 153 8.74 -5.88 6.33
CA GLN A 153 8.41 -6.49 5.04
C GLN A 153 7.54 -7.76 5.19
N ARG A 154 7.61 -8.44 6.34
CA ARG A 154 6.80 -9.63 6.68
C ARG A 154 5.32 -9.30 6.85
N ASN A 155 4.97 -8.05 7.18
CA ASN A 155 3.59 -7.60 7.32
C ASN A 155 2.82 -7.52 5.99
N PHE A 156 3.54 -7.52 4.86
CA PHE A 156 2.94 -7.46 3.54
C PHE A 156 2.66 -8.88 2.99
N SER A 157 1.41 -9.11 2.62
CA SER A 157 0.95 -10.31 1.91
C SER A 157 1.41 -10.31 0.45
N ASP A 158 1.53 -11.50 -0.14
CA ASP A 158 1.79 -11.68 -1.57
C ASP A 158 0.76 -10.98 -2.47
N THR A 159 -0.46 -10.83 -1.97
CA THR A 159 -1.55 -10.13 -2.63
C THR A 159 -1.44 -8.60 -2.58
N GLY A 160 -0.42 -8.06 -1.90
CA GLY A 160 -0.18 -6.64 -1.73
C GLY A 160 -1.06 -5.97 -0.65
N ASN A 161 -1.71 -6.76 0.20
CA ASN A 161 -2.37 -6.25 1.40
C ASN A 161 -1.38 -6.24 2.56
N PHE A 162 -1.62 -5.41 3.56
CA PHE A 162 -0.76 -5.36 4.74
C PHE A 162 -1.59 -5.13 6.00
N GLY A 163 -1.02 -5.47 7.14
CA GLY A 163 -1.65 -5.26 8.42
C GLY A 163 -0.64 -5.16 9.56
N PHE A 164 -1.08 -4.58 10.67
CA PHE A 164 -0.30 -4.42 11.88
C PHE A 164 -1.22 -4.45 13.09
N GLY A 165 -0.70 -4.90 14.23
CA GLY A 165 -1.40 -4.88 15.50
C GLY A 165 -0.96 -3.69 16.34
N ILE A 166 -1.90 -3.08 17.06
CA ILE A 166 -1.65 -2.09 18.10
C ILE A 166 -2.07 -2.72 19.43
N ASN A 167 -1.23 -2.57 20.46
CA ASN A 167 -1.50 -3.13 21.78
C ASN A 167 -2.53 -2.29 22.56
N GLU A 168 -2.51 -0.96 22.36
CA GLU A 168 -3.37 -0.03 23.08
C GLU A 168 -4.13 0.88 22.10
N HIS A 169 -5.45 0.94 22.22
CA HIS A 169 -6.26 1.87 21.41
C HIS A 169 -6.09 3.34 21.81
N ILE A 170 -5.42 3.64 22.94
CA ILE A 170 -5.17 5.01 23.42
C ILE A 170 -4.29 5.76 22.41
N ASP A 171 -3.32 5.07 21.80
CA ASP A 171 -2.41 5.62 20.79
C ASP A 171 -3.14 6.13 19.53
N LEU A 172 -4.40 5.69 19.32
CA LEU A 172 -5.25 6.16 18.22
C LEU A 172 -5.92 7.52 18.51
N GLY A 173 -5.68 8.10 19.68
CA GLY A 173 -6.21 9.39 20.11
C GLY A 173 -7.65 9.34 20.64
N VAL A 174 -8.04 8.20 21.24
CA VAL A 174 -9.31 8.07 21.98
C VAL A 174 -9.05 8.34 23.45
N ASN A 175 -9.91 9.13 24.09
CA ASN A 175 -9.82 9.38 25.53
C ASN A 175 -9.96 8.08 26.31
N PHE A 176 -9.15 7.94 27.35
CA PHE A 176 -9.22 6.78 28.24
C PHE A 176 -10.52 6.81 29.06
N ASP A 177 -11.22 5.68 29.07
CA ASP A 177 -12.37 5.44 29.94
C ASP A 177 -12.08 4.23 30.83
N THR A 178 -12.13 4.45 32.15
CA THR A 178 -11.88 3.43 33.17
C THR A 178 -12.88 2.27 33.05
N SER A 179 -14.09 2.52 32.56
CA SER A 179 -15.14 1.50 32.45
C SER A 179 -14.92 0.51 31.32
N THR A 180 -14.26 0.92 30.21
CA THR A 180 -14.06 0.05 29.05
C THR A 180 -12.80 -0.81 29.19
N GLY A 181 -11.74 -0.27 29.79
CA GLY A 181 -10.43 -0.92 29.88
C GLY A 181 -9.60 -0.79 28.60
N ILE A 182 -8.37 -1.31 28.64
CA ILE A 182 -7.39 -1.21 27.55
C ILE A 182 -7.53 -2.42 26.62
N PHE A 183 -7.79 -2.16 25.34
CA PHE A 183 -7.85 -3.17 24.30
C PHE A 183 -6.81 -2.95 23.21
N GLY A 184 -6.23 -4.06 22.75
CA GLY A 184 -5.47 -4.16 21.53
C GLY A 184 -6.36 -4.44 20.32
N MET A 185 -5.86 -4.07 19.15
CA MET A 185 -6.61 -4.12 17.90
C MET A 185 -5.70 -4.46 16.72
N ASP A 186 -6.23 -5.23 15.78
CA ASP A 186 -5.57 -5.54 14.53
C ASP A 186 -6.10 -4.66 13.40
N PHE A 187 -5.18 -4.04 12.68
CA PHE A 187 -5.44 -3.30 11.46
C PHE A 187 -5.11 -4.17 10.26
N PHE A 188 -6.07 -4.34 9.36
CA PHE A 188 -5.86 -4.99 8.07
C PHE A 188 -6.30 -4.08 6.93
N ILE A 189 -5.31 -3.63 6.15
CA ILE A 189 -5.48 -2.71 5.05
C ILE A 189 -5.56 -3.50 3.75
N VAL A 190 -6.66 -3.30 3.03
CA VAL A 190 -6.85 -3.88 1.71
C VAL A 190 -6.56 -2.83 0.65
N LEU A 191 -5.51 -3.08 -0.13
CA LEU A 191 -5.19 -2.29 -1.32
C LEU A 191 -5.99 -2.81 -2.52
N GLY A 192 -6.21 -1.95 -3.51
CA GLY A 192 -6.86 -2.33 -4.73
C GLY A 192 -6.65 -1.34 -5.86
N ARG A 193 -6.80 -1.82 -7.10
CA ARG A 193 -6.82 -0.98 -8.31
C ARG A 193 -8.24 -0.76 -8.81
N ALA A 194 -8.42 0.27 -9.63
CA ALA A 194 -9.69 0.47 -10.33
C ALA A 194 -9.91 -0.66 -11.34
N GLY A 195 -11.09 -1.29 -11.31
CA GLY A 195 -11.43 -2.43 -12.18
C GLY A 195 -11.68 -3.74 -11.43
N GLU A 196 -11.32 -3.84 -10.15
CA GLU A 196 -11.54 -5.07 -9.35
C GLU A 196 -13.00 -5.43 -9.11
N ARG A 197 -13.94 -4.54 -9.47
CA ARG A 197 -15.38 -4.80 -9.39
C ARG A 197 -15.80 -6.01 -10.23
N THR A 198 -15.06 -6.34 -11.29
CA THR A 198 -15.33 -7.49 -12.17
C THR A 198 -15.37 -8.82 -11.44
N LEU A 199 -14.60 -8.99 -10.34
CA LEU A 199 -14.62 -10.19 -9.50
C LEU A 199 -15.89 -10.30 -8.64
N LYS A 200 -16.52 -9.17 -8.31
CA LYS A 200 -17.56 -9.09 -7.27
C LYS A 200 -18.95 -8.88 -7.83
N ARG A 201 -19.07 -8.32 -9.04
CA ARG A 201 -20.36 -8.08 -9.68
C ARG A 201 -21.08 -9.40 -10.01
N LYS A 202 -22.41 -9.42 -9.88
CA LYS A 202 -23.26 -10.55 -10.25
C LYS A 202 -23.26 -10.79 -11.77
N ARG A 203 -23.55 -9.73 -12.55
CA ARG A 203 -23.60 -9.81 -14.02
C ARG A 203 -22.20 -9.83 -14.62
N ARG A 204 -21.94 -10.78 -15.53
CA ARG A 204 -20.67 -10.91 -16.29
C ARG A 204 -19.44 -10.88 -15.38
N ARG A 205 -19.43 -11.73 -14.34
CA ARG A 205 -18.28 -11.90 -13.46
C ARG A 205 -17.11 -12.52 -14.24
N SER A 206 -15.91 -11.97 -14.08
CA SER A 206 -14.70 -12.47 -14.75
C SER A 206 -13.49 -12.38 -13.83
N LYS A 207 -12.44 -13.16 -14.13
CA LYS A 207 -11.18 -13.14 -13.39
C LYS A 207 -10.35 -11.90 -13.76
N ILE A 208 -9.54 -11.43 -12.81
CA ILE A 208 -8.57 -10.35 -13.06
C ILE A 208 -7.29 -10.93 -13.61
N GLY A 209 -6.79 -10.34 -14.70
CA GLY A 209 -5.51 -10.70 -15.30
C GLY A 209 -4.33 -10.48 -14.35
N LYS A 210 -3.32 -11.36 -14.43
CA LYS A 210 -2.13 -11.33 -13.57
C LYS A 210 -1.43 -9.95 -13.54
N THR A 211 -1.44 -9.24 -14.67
CA THR A 211 -0.80 -7.92 -14.80
C THR A 211 -1.52 -6.81 -14.03
N HIS A 212 -2.81 -6.98 -13.73
CA HIS A 212 -3.60 -5.99 -13.00
C HIS A 212 -3.65 -6.28 -11.49
N LYS A 213 -3.34 -7.51 -11.06
CA LYS A 213 -3.19 -7.83 -9.63
C LYS A 213 -2.04 -7.04 -9.01
N ILE A 214 -2.19 -6.70 -7.74
CA ILE A 214 -1.15 -6.07 -6.93
C ILE A 214 -0.19 -7.17 -6.45
N LYS A 215 1.10 -6.88 -6.46
CA LYS A 215 2.15 -7.72 -5.88
C LYS A 215 2.62 -7.13 -4.56
N LYS A 216 3.24 -7.95 -3.71
CA LYS A 216 3.92 -7.51 -2.50
C LYS A 216 4.87 -6.33 -2.74
N THR A 217 5.69 -6.41 -3.80
CA THR A 217 6.64 -5.34 -4.20
C THR A 217 5.94 -4.02 -4.54
N ASP A 218 4.81 -4.10 -5.26
CA ASP A 218 4.04 -2.91 -5.65
C ASP A 218 3.43 -2.23 -4.41
N ALA A 219 3.04 -3.01 -3.40
CA ALA A 219 2.46 -2.51 -2.15
C ALA A 219 3.51 -1.86 -1.23
N ILE A 220 4.70 -2.45 -1.13
CA ILE A 220 5.84 -1.88 -0.40
C ILE A 220 6.22 -0.53 -1.00
N TRP A 221 6.40 -0.46 -2.32
CA TRP A 221 6.71 0.78 -3.01
C TRP A 221 5.62 1.84 -2.80
N TRP A 222 4.35 1.43 -2.85
CA TRP A 222 3.23 2.33 -2.58
C TRP A 222 3.24 2.87 -1.15
N PHE A 223 3.56 2.02 -0.16
CA PHE A 223 3.65 2.44 1.24
C PHE A 223 4.78 3.45 1.46
N GLN A 224 5.97 3.16 0.91
CA GLN A 224 7.14 4.05 0.94
C GLN A 224 6.88 5.40 0.30
N LYS A 225 6.08 5.43 -0.77
CA LYS A 225 5.74 6.68 -1.46
C LYS A 225 4.85 7.61 -0.64
N TYR A 226 3.92 7.07 0.16
CA TYR A 226 2.85 7.85 0.78
C TYR A 226 2.94 8.00 2.28
N TYR A 227 3.57 7.07 2.99
CA TYR A 227 3.47 6.99 4.45
C TYR A 227 4.83 6.95 5.15
N GLY A 228 5.66 5.95 4.87
CA GLY A 228 6.87 5.77 5.67
C GLY A 228 7.73 4.60 5.22
N GLU A 229 8.71 4.26 6.03
CA GLU A 229 9.76 3.30 5.67
C GLU A 229 9.34 1.85 5.94
N VAL A 230 9.92 0.93 5.17
CA VAL A 230 9.71 -0.51 5.33
C VAL A 230 11.01 -1.12 5.78
N ILE A 231 10.98 -1.75 6.96
CA ILE A 231 12.12 -2.39 7.60
C ILE A 231 12.17 -3.86 7.18
N GLY A 232 13.35 -4.34 6.83
CA GLY A 232 13.58 -5.72 6.41
C GLY A 232 14.51 -5.78 5.22
N GLY A 233 15.76 -6.15 5.50
CA GLY A 233 16.72 -6.56 4.48
C GLY A 233 16.28 -7.86 3.83
N PHE A 234 16.71 -8.07 2.58
CA PHE A 234 16.62 -9.37 1.91
C PHE A 234 17.52 -10.36 2.67
N GLU A 235 16.95 -11.15 3.57
CA GLU A 235 17.51 -12.46 3.94
C GLU A 235 17.13 -13.49 2.87
#